data_AF-A0A8T1MWL0-F1
#
_entry.id   AF-A0A8T1MWL0-F1
#
_cell.length_a   1.000
_cell.length_b   1.000
_cell.length_c   1.000
_cell.angle_alpha   90.00
_cell.angle_beta   90.00
_cell.angle_gamma   90.00
#
_symmetry.space_group_name_H-M   'P 1'
#
loop_
_entity.id
_entity.type
_entity.pdbx_description
1 polymer ?
#
loop_
_entity_poly.entity_id
_entity_poly.type
_entity_poly.pdbx_seq_one_letter_code
_entity_poly.pdbx_strand_id
1 'polypeptide(L)'
;MWVCGAPYFTPNLFEFGGRWLGLVEFGLVCEQVTPINDLPGIDGVIGLSAETLSPEVSLTLLERITTTYPDYYQIFWLSFVENANEVREDGPVADLHFGSSPVSGFVEPMLYFPFNQRPRWLVHLLHVSFAEDVVFDGPLVAELVTATQFMVVNDRYLAGFTRVFGEMRHEGAHRYIDCNRIPTLPDLVFHYTAGVLTLTGEQYIGRSTNSGEIRCFIPFAFTNVAPPQYMLLGTSFLKNFITVFDVNGSQLGLGVRT
;
A
#
# COMPACT_ATOMS: atom_id res chain seq x y z
N MET A 1 -11.05 -8.62 -39.09
CA MET A 1 -11.08 -9.57 -37.96
C MET A 1 -9.70 -9.47 -37.31
N TRP A 2 -9.58 -8.66 -36.27
CA TRP A 2 -8.30 -8.45 -35.58
C TRP A 2 -8.16 -9.53 -34.52
N VAL A 3 -7.22 -10.44 -34.73
CA VAL A 3 -6.83 -11.44 -33.73
C VAL A 3 -5.80 -10.75 -32.83
N CYS A 4 -6.21 -10.35 -31.62
CA CYS A 4 -5.31 -9.71 -30.66
C CYS A 4 -4.45 -10.78 -29.98
N GLY A 5 -3.13 -10.73 -30.18
CA GLY A 5 -2.17 -11.69 -29.59
C GLY A 5 -1.24 -11.09 -28.52
N ALA A 6 -1.18 -9.76 -28.38
CA ALA A 6 -0.34 -9.05 -27.40
C ALA A 6 -0.99 -7.71 -27.00
N PRO A 7 -0.72 -7.16 -25.80
CA PRO A 7 -1.14 -5.81 -25.43
C PRO A 7 -0.57 -4.78 -26.41
N TYR A 8 -1.38 -3.79 -26.78
CA TYR A 8 -1.00 -2.74 -27.72
C TYR A 8 -0.68 -1.46 -26.96
N PHE A 9 0.51 -0.91 -27.16
CA PHE A 9 0.93 0.35 -26.54
C PHE A 9 0.74 1.49 -27.52
N THR A 10 0.09 2.56 -27.06
CA THR A 10 -0.12 3.76 -27.89
C THR A 10 -0.09 5.02 -27.04
N PRO A 11 0.58 6.09 -27.50
CA PRO A 11 0.47 7.39 -26.87
C PRO A 11 -0.90 8.01 -27.19
N ASN A 12 -1.59 8.52 -26.16
CA ASN A 12 -2.81 9.32 -26.37
C ASN A 12 -2.89 10.47 -25.35
N LEU A 13 -3.74 11.45 -25.64
CA LEU A 13 -4.06 12.55 -24.73
C LEU A 13 -4.61 11.98 -23.42
N PHE A 14 -4.00 12.37 -22.31
CA PHE A 14 -4.35 11.88 -20.99
C PHE A 14 -4.60 13.05 -20.03
N GLU A 15 -5.73 12.98 -19.33
CA GLU A 15 -6.09 13.90 -18.26
C GLU A 15 -6.02 13.15 -16.93
N PHE A 16 -5.39 13.75 -15.92
CA PHE A 16 -5.26 13.16 -14.60
C PHE A 16 -5.37 14.25 -13.52
N GLY A 17 -6.24 14.05 -12.52
CA GLY A 17 -6.48 15.03 -11.47
C GLY A 17 -7.00 16.39 -11.99
N GLY A 18 -7.80 16.38 -13.06
CA GLY A 18 -8.33 17.60 -13.69
C GLY A 18 -7.31 18.38 -14.53
N ARG A 19 -6.18 17.75 -14.88
CA ARG A 19 -5.08 18.39 -15.60
C ARG A 19 -4.62 17.56 -16.79
N TRP A 20 -4.36 18.23 -17.90
CA TRP A 20 -3.82 17.59 -19.10
C TRP A 20 -2.34 17.28 -18.92
N LEU A 21 -1.95 16.04 -19.24
CA LEU A 21 -0.55 15.59 -19.22
C LEU A 21 0.08 15.52 -20.62
N GLY A 22 -0.71 15.78 -21.67
CA GLY A 22 -0.29 15.60 -23.05
C GLY A 22 -0.37 14.13 -23.46
N LEU A 23 0.55 13.69 -24.34
CA LEU A 23 0.60 12.32 -24.83
C LEU A 23 1.25 11.41 -23.79
N VAL A 24 0.50 10.43 -23.29
CA VAL A 24 0.96 9.41 -22.35
C VAL A 24 0.89 8.05 -23.01
N GLU A 25 1.96 7.28 -22.90
CA GLU A 25 2.04 5.90 -23.37
C GLU A 25 1.39 4.97 -22.34
N PHE A 26 0.44 4.14 -22.78
CA PHE A 26 -0.19 3.12 -21.94
C PHE A 26 -0.55 1.90 -22.77
N GLY A 27 -0.67 0.75 -22.09
CA GLY A 27 -1.09 -0.51 -22.69
C GLY A 27 -2.61 -0.63 -22.73
N LEU A 28 -3.16 -0.95 -23.90
CA LEU A 28 -4.54 -1.40 -24.06
C LEU A 28 -4.57 -2.92 -23.93
N VAL A 29 -5.29 -3.41 -22.91
CA VAL A 29 -5.43 -4.83 -22.62
C VAL A 29 -6.61 -5.38 -23.44
N CYS A 30 -6.31 -6.31 -24.35
CA CYS A 30 -7.32 -6.91 -25.23
C CYS A 30 -7.93 -8.20 -24.68
N GLU A 31 -7.17 -8.92 -23.84
CA GLU A 31 -7.62 -10.13 -23.17
C GLU A 31 -7.19 -10.07 -21.71
N GLN A 32 -8.16 -10.29 -20.83
CA GLN A 32 -7.95 -10.31 -19.40
C GLN A 32 -8.00 -11.75 -18.91
N VAL A 33 -6.83 -12.33 -18.64
CA VAL A 33 -6.69 -13.75 -18.26
C VAL A 33 -7.22 -14.02 -16.85
N THR A 34 -7.13 -13.04 -15.95
CA THR A 34 -7.70 -13.08 -14.61
C THR A 34 -8.83 -12.05 -14.50
N PRO A 35 -10.09 -12.45 -14.32
CA PRO A 35 -11.19 -11.51 -14.19
C PRO A 35 -10.90 -10.50 -13.07
N ILE A 36 -11.08 -9.20 -13.34
CA ILE A 36 -11.14 -8.13 -12.32
C ILE A 36 -12.44 -8.24 -11.52
N ASN A 37 -13.20 -9.34 -11.65
CA ASN A 37 -14.43 -9.59 -10.90
C ASN A 37 -14.22 -9.55 -9.37
N ASP A 38 -12.98 -9.63 -8.89
CA ASP A 38 -12.61 -9.43 -7.47
C ASP A 38 -12.41 -7.95 -7.07
N LEU A 39 -12.46 -7.02 -8.03
CA LEU A 39 -12.34 -5.56 -7.88
C LEU A 39 -13.44 -4.84 -8.69
N PRO A 40 -14.72 -4.97 -8.31
CA PRO A 40 -15.82 -4.32 -9.02
C PRO A 40 -15.61 -2.79 -9.09
N GLY A 41 -15.76 -2.21 -10.28
CA GLY A 41 -15.64 -0.77 -10.51
C GLY A 41 -14.25 -0.26 -10.90
N ILE A 42 -13.28 -1.15 -11.15
CA ILE A 42 -11.93 -0.77 -11.62
C ILE A 42 -11.76 -1.14 -13.09
N ASP A 43 -11.52 -0.14 -13.96
CA ASP A 43 -11.29 -0.37 -15.40
C ASP A 43 -9.83 -0.65 -15.76
N GLY A 44 -8.88 -0.23 -14.91
CA GLY A 44 -7.45 -0.33 -15.19
C GLY A 44 -6.57 0.05 -14.01
N VAL A 45 -5.25 0.00 -14.21
CA VAL A 45 -4.24 0.25 -13.17
C VAL A 45 -3.25 1.30 -13.66
N ILE A 46 -2.92 2.24 -12.79
CA ILE A 46 -1.87 3.24 -13.02
C ILE A 46 -0.68 2.90 -12.12
N GLY A 47 0.46 2.60 -12.75
CA GLY A 47 1.72 2.34 -12.03
C GLY A 47 2.35 3.63 -11.53
N LEU A 48 2.72 3.64 -10.24
CA LEU A 48 3.40 4.76 -9.56
C LEU A 48 4.78 4.35 -9.02
N SER A 49 5.44 3.38 -9.65
CA SER A 49 6.84 3.06 -9.35
C SER A 49 7.75 4.21 -9.76
N ALA A 50 8.94 4.29 -9.13
CA ALA A 50 9.87 5.38 -9.40
C ALA A 50 10.47 5.36 -10.82
N GLU A 51 10.45 4.19 -11.47
CA GLU A 51 10.90 4.01 -12.86
C GLU A 51 9.94 3.05 -13.56
N THR A 52 9.98 3.05 -14.89
CA THR A 52 9.18 2.12 -15.70
C THR A 52 9.64 0.68 -15.49
N LEU A 53 8.67 -0.22 -15.33
CA LEU A 53 8.90 -1.67 -15.29
C LEU A 53 8.64 -2.34 -16.64
N SER A 54 8.15 -1.58 -17.62
CA SER A 54 7.81 -2.06 -18.97
C SER A 54 8.77 -1.41 -19.97
N PRO A 55 9.43 -2.21 -20.83
CA PRO A 55 10.29 -1.66 -21.88
C PRO A 55 9.51 -0.88 -22.95
N GLU A 56 8.18 -1.02 -23.01
CA GLU A 56 7.29 -0.36 -23.96
C GLU A 56 6.80 1.03 -23.50
N VAL A 57 7.06 1.42 -22.24
CA VAL A 57 6.65 2.71 -21.68
C VAL A 57 7.89 3.52 -21.34
N SER A 58 8.05 4.68 -21.98
CA SER A 58 9.28 5.48 -21.91
C SER A 58 9.38 6.33 -20.64
N LEU A 59 8.24 6.75 -20.08
CA LEU A 59 8.17 7.60 -18.88
C LEU A 59 7.13 7.06 -17.91
N THR A 60 7.45 7.06 -16.63
CA THR A 60 6.46 6.91 -15.55
C THR A 60 5.46 8.06 -15.56
N LEU A 61 4.32 7.87 -14.89
CA LEU A 61 3.35 8.95 -14.71
C LEU A 61 3.97 10.15 -13.97
N LEU A 62 4.84 9.89 -12.98
CA LEU A 62 5.48 10.94 -12.19
C LEU A 62 6.48 11.77 -13.02
N GLU A 63 7.28 11.11 -13.85
CA GLU A 63 8.16 11.79 -14.82
C GLU A 63 7.34 12.60 -15.83
N ARG A 64 6.22 12.04 -16.31
CA ARG A 64 5.31 12.75 -17.21
C ARG A 64 4.74 14.01 -16.57
N ILE A 65 4.26 13.92 -15.33
CA ILE A 65 3.71 15.07 -14.60
C ILE A 65 4.75 16.17 -14.47
N THR A 66 5.97 15.83 -14.04
CA THR A 66 7.05 16.81 -13.81
C THR A 66 7.63 17.39 -15.10
N THR A 67 7.59 16.64 -16.20
CA THR A 67 7.94 17.15 -17.53
C THR A 67 6.91 18.17 -18.04
N THR A 68 5.62 17.94 -17.76
CA THR A 68 4.53 18.83 -18.18
C THR A 68 4.38 20.05 -17.28
N TYR A 69 4.68 19.91 -15.97
CA TYR A 69 4.60 20.97 -14.97
C TYR A 69 5.97 21.18 -14.29
N PRO A 70 6.84 22.07 -14.83
CA PRO A 70 8.22 22.22 -14.36
C PRO A 70 8.40 22.65 -12.90
N ASP A 71 7.37 23.25 -12.30
CA ASP A 71 7.39 23.64 -10.88
C ASP A 71 7.14 22.46 -9.92
N TYR A 72 6.84 21.28 -10.44
CA TYR A 72 6.54 20.09 -9.64
C TYR A 72 7.81 19.27 -9.42
N TYR A 73 8.02 18.85 -8.17
CA TYR A 73 9.00 17.82 -7.86
C TYR A 73 8.46 16.42 -8.20
N GLN A 74 9.34 15.46 -8.46
CA GLN A 74 9.03 14.03 -8.60
C GLN A 74 8.73 13.44 -7.22
N ILE A 75 7.65 13.93 -6.63
CA ILE A 75 7.13 13.53 -5.35
C ILE A 75 5.62 13.32 -5.49
N PHE A 76 5.10 12.30 -4.82
CA PHE A 76 3.68 12.16 -4.59
C PHE A 76 3.43 11.64 -3.18
N TRP A 77 2.23 11.85 -2.67
CA TRP A 77 1.86 11.33 -1.37
C TRP A 77 0.39 10.94 -1.31
N LEU A 78 0.10 9.95 -0.47
CA LEU A 78 -1.21 9.35 -0.28
C LEU A 78 -1.64 9.53 1.18
N SER A 79 -2.90 9.89 1.37
CA SER A 79 -3.55 9.95 2.68
C SER A 79 -4.93 9.29 2.59
N PHE A 80 -5.25 8.36 3.50
CA PHE A 80 -6.58 7.77 3.55
C PHE A 80 -7.53 8.65 4.38
N VAL A 81 -8.79 8.72 3.95
CA VAL A 81 -9.84 9.47 4.61
C VAL A 81 -10.54 8.57 5.62
N GLU A 82 -10.15 8.64 6.89
CA GLU A 82 -10.92 8.03 7.99
C GLU A 82 -11.71 9.11 8.73
N ASN A 83 -12.98 9.25 8.36
CA ASN A 83 -14.02 9.82 9.22
C ASN A 83 -15.37 9.21 8.84
N ALA A 84 -16.00 8.44 9.73
CA ALA A 84 -17.34 7.89 9.51
C ALA A 84 -18.42 8.98 9.31
N ASN A 85 -18.10 10.23 9.65
CA ASN A 85 -18.95 11.41 9.42
C ASN A 85 -18.63 12.15 8.10
N GLU A 86 -17.51 11.85 7.44
CA GLU A 86 -17.06 12.46 6.17
C GLU A 86 -17.04 11.46 5.01
N VAL A 87 -17.07 10.16 5.29
CA VAL A 87 -17.39 9.12 4.31
C VAL A 87 -18.86 9.28 3.95
N ARG A 88 -19.12 10.18 2.99
CA ARG A 88 -20.31 10.08 2.17
C ARG A 88 -20.28 8.70 1.53
N GLU A 89 -21.44 8.07 1.38
CA GLU A 89 -21.55 6.74 0.75
C GLU A 89 -20.80 6.66 -0.61
N ASP A 90 -20.64 7.82 -1.28
CA ASP A 90 -19.92 8.02 -2.54
C ASP A 90 -18.70 8.99 -2.45
N GLY A 91 -18.14 9.21 -1.26
CA GLY A 91 -17.01 10.13 -1.04
C GLY A 91 -15.63 9.52 -1.37
N PRO A 92 -14.59 10.35 -1.56
CA PRO A 92 -13.23 9.84 -1.73
C PRO A 92 -12.77 9.12 -0.45
N VAL A 93 -12.16 7.93 -0.62
CA VAL A 93 -11.61 7.13 0.49
C VAL A 93 -10.13 7.44 0.75
N ALA A 94 -9.48 8.14 -0.17
CA ALA A 94 -8.11 8.59 -0.07
C ALA A 94 -7.86 9.78 -1.00
N ASP A 95 -6.92 10.63 -0.62
CA ASP A 95 -6.39 11.71 -1.43
C ASP A 95 -4.99 11.37 -1.92
N LEU A 96 -4.73 11.64 -3.20
CA LEU A 96 -3.44 11.43 -3.85
C LEU A 96 -2.95 12.75 -4.43
N HIS A 97 -1.79 13.20 -3.97
CA HIS A 97 -1.22 14.49 -4.31
C HIS A 97 0.12 14.33 -5.03
N PHE A 98 0.41 15.22 -5.97
CA PHE A 98 1.63 15.21 -6.78
C PHE A 98 2.35 16.57 -6.72
N GLY A 99 3.66 16.54 -6.89
CA GLY A 99 4.47 17.73 -7.16
C GLY A 99 5.00 18.45 -5.93
N SER A 100 4.49 18.16 -4.73
CA SER A 100 4.94 18.79 -3.48
C SER A 100 4.80 17.85 -2.28
N SER A 101 5.58 18.11 -1.23
CA SER A 101 5.46 17.43 0.07
C SER A 101 4.22 17.89 0.83
N PRO A 102 3.64 17.03 1.69
CA PRO A 102 2.59 17.47 2.63
C PRO A 102 3.18 18.45 3.64
N VAL A 103 2.40 19.48 4.00
CA VAL A 103 2.76 20.51 5.00
C VAL A 103 1.97 20.41 6.30
N SER A 104 0.98 19.51 6.35
CA SER A 104 0.06 19.31 7.49
C SER A 104 -0.63 17.96 7.40
N GLY A 105 -1.40 17.58 8.43
CA GLY A 105 -2.18 16.34 8.48
C GLY A 105 -1.41 15.15 9.07
N PHE A 106 -0.20 15.38 9.57
CA PHE A 106 0.61 14.38 10.26
C PHE A 106 1.25 14.96 11.52
N VAL A 107 1.52 14.08 12.48
CA VAL A 107 2.26 14.38 13.70
C VAL A 107 3.74 14.47 13.35
N GLU A 108 4.36 15.61 13.63
CA GLU A 108 5.80 15.77 13.43
C GLU A 108 6.63 15.03 14.50
N PRO A 109 7.84 14.55 14.15
CA PRO A 109 8.44 14.57 12.81
C PRO A 109 7.96 13.42 11.92
N MET A 110 8.00 13.64 10.60
CA MET A 110 7.83 12.54 9.63
C MET A 110 9.02 11.58 9.69
N LEU A 111 8.74 10.28 9.62
CA LEU A 111 9.76 9.24 9.61
C LEU A 111 10.23 9.01 8.17
N TYR A 112 11.52 9.19 7.90
CA TYR A 112 12.10 9.00 6.57
C TYR A 112 12.96 7.74 6.46
N PHE A 113 12.83 7.06 5.33
CA PHE A 113 13.56 5.86 4.96
C PHE A 113 14.32 6.11 3.66
N PRO A 114 15.60 5.74 3.55
CA PRO A 114 16.35 5.88 2.30
C PRO A 114 15.74 5.08 1.16
N PHE A 115 15.49 5.72 0.03
CA PHE A 115 14.99 5.07 -1.19
C PHE A 115 16.13 4.88 -2.19
N ASN A 116 16.86 3.77 -2.01
CA ASN A 116 18.04 3.44 -2.82
C ASN A 116 17.78 2.30 -3.81
N GLN A 117 16.67 1.57 -3.68
CA GLN A 117 16.37 0.36 -4.44
C GLN A 117 15.22 0.60 -5.42
N ARG A 118 15.54 1.22 -6.55
CA ARG A 118 14.58 1.49 -7.62
C ARG A 118 14.24 0.20 -8.39
N PRO A 119 13.03 0.09 -8.95
CA PRO A 119 11.95 1.09 -8.99
C PRO A 119 10.90 0.92 -7.88
N ARG A 120 11.08 -0.04 -6.97
CA ARG A 120 10.08 -0.44 -5.98
C ARG A 120 10.20 0.36 -4.69
N TRP A 121 9.08 0.67 -4.06
CA TRP A 121 9.06 1.45 -2.82
C TRP A 121 9.39 0.59 -1.60
N LEU A 122 10.68 0.36 -1.39
CA LEU A 122 11.20 -0.56 -0.39
C LEU A 122 11.69 0.15 0.86
N VAL A 123 11.38 -0.43 2.02
CA VAL A 123 11.96 -0.08 3.32
C VAL A 123 12.62 -1.31 3.93
N HIS A 124 13.76 -1.10 4.58
CA HIS A 124 14.49 -2.16 5.27
C HIS A 124 14.10 -2.21 6.74
N LEU A 125 13.71 -3.40 7.19
CA LEU A 125 13.35 -3.66 8.57
C LEU A 125 14.35 -4.65 9.19
N LEU A 126 14.66 -4.43 10.46
CA LEU A 126 15.50 -5.31 11.25
C LEU A 126 14.71 -6.55 11.68
N HIS A 127 13.49 -6.36 12.18
CA HIS A 127 12.54 -7.41 12.55
C HIS A 127 11.15 -6.79 12.80
N VAL A 128 10.13 -7.62 12.97
CA VAL A 128 8.78 -7.18 13.37
C VAL A 128 8.29 -8.03 14.55
N SER A 129 7.75 -7.37 15.57
CA SER A 129 7.29 -8.01 16.81
C SER A 129 5.86 -7.61 17.18
N PHE A 130 5.22 -8.43 17.99
CA PHE A 130 4.04 -8.04 18.76
C PHE A 130 4.47 -7.83 20.21
N ALA A 131 4.50 -6.57 20.66
CA ALA A 131 5.22 -6.17 21.86
C ALA A 131 6.66 -6.74 21.85
N GLU A 132 6.98 -7.64 22.78
CA GLU A 132 8.30 -8.29 22.90
C GLU A 132 8.41 -9.59 22.05
N ASP A 133 7.30 -10.13 21.57
CA ASP A 133 7.29 -11.37 20.78
C ASP A 133 7.71 -11.13 19.33
N VAL A 134 8.95 -11.46 18.99
CA VAL A 134 9.45 -11.39 17.61
C VAL A 134 8.72 -12.43 16.75
N VAL A 135 8.02 -11.96 15.72
CA VAL A 135 7.28 -12.83 14.78
C VAL A 135 7.96 -12.90 13.42
N PHE A 136 8.62 -11.83 13.01
CA PHE A 136 9.43 -11.80 11.79
C PHE A 136 10.88 -11.58 12.16
N ASP A 137 11.62 -12.68 12.26
CA ASP A 137 13.07 -12.66 12.47
C ASP A 137 13.76 -12.21 11.18
N GLY A 138 14.25 -10.97 11.16
CA GLY A 138 14.79 -10.33 9.97
C GLY A 138 16.27 -10.65 9.72
N PRO A 139 16.99 -9.84 8.92
CA PRO A 139 16.49 -8.65 8.21
C PRO A 139 15.45 -9.01 7.16
N LEU A 140 14.51 -8.09 6.91
CA LEU A 140 13.51 -8.24 5.87
C LEU A 140 13.31 -6.94 5.07
N VAL A 141 12.89 -7.09 3.83
CA VAL A 141 12.53 -6.00 2.93
C VAL A 141 11.01 -5.88 2.89
N ALA A 142 10.50 -4.69 3.14
CA ALA A 142 9.07 -4.41 3.06
C ALA A 142 8.78 -3.44 1.91
N GLU A 143 7.83 -3.79 1.04
CA GLU A 143 7.40 -2.95 -0.08
C GLU A 143 6.05 -2.29 0.22
N LEU A 144 5.99 -0.97 0.10
CA LEU A 144 4.75 -0.21 0.28
C LEU A 144 3.92 -0.32 -1.00
N VAL A 145 2.73 -0.90 -0.91
CA VAL A 145 1.88 -1.18 -2.07
C VAL A 145 0.43 -0.78 -1.82
N THR A 146 -0.21 -0.18 -2.82
CA THR A 146 -1.63 0.19 -2.78
C THR A 146 -2.54 -0.85 -3.43
N ALA A 147 -1.95 -1.83 -4.15
CA ALA A 147 -2.68 -2.84 -4.93
C ALA A 147 -3.29 -3.98 -4.09
N THR A 148 -3.11 -3.96 -2.77
CA THR A 148 -3.68 -4.96 -1.85
C THR A 148 -4.07 -4.30 -0.55
N GLN A 149 -5.17 -4.77 0.03
CA GLN A 149 -5.56 -4.40 1.39
C GLN A 149 -4.64 -5.03 2.44
N PHE A 150 -4.17 -6.25 2.20
CA PHE A 150 -3.48 -7.08 3.18
C PHE A 150 -1.98 -6.78 3.23
N MET A 151 -1.42 -6.91 4.43
CA MET A 151 0.01 -7.19 4.57
C MET A 151 0.28 -8.62 4.12
N VAL A 152 1.14 -8.82 3.12
CA VAL A 152 1.37 -10.15 2.54
C VAL A 152 2.73 -10.66 2.97
N VAL A 153 2.75 -11.87 3.53
CA VAL A 153 3.94 -12.49 4.11
C VAL A 153 4.01 -13.97 3.80
N ASN A 154 5.19 -14.56 3.95
CA ASN A 154 5.37 -15.99 3.82
C ASN A 154 4.59 -16.75 4.92
N ASP A 155 3.98 -17.88 4.59
CA ASP A 155 3.18 -18.68 5.52
C ASP A 155 3.97 -19.29 6.68
N ARG A 156 5.31 -19.36 6.60
CA ARG A 156 6.19 -19.75 7.72
C ARG A 156 5.95 -18.94 9.00
N TYR A 157 5.48 -17.70 8.88
CA TYR A 157 5.26 -16.81 10.01
C TYR A 157 3.90 -17.03 10.72
N LEU A 158 3.02 -17.84 10.14
CA LEU A 158 1.68 -18.08 10.68
C LEU A 158 1.72 -18.60 12.12
N ALA A 159 2.69 -19.47 12.45
CA ALA A 159 2.83 -20.00 13.80
C ALA A 159 3.08 -18.91 14.84
N GLY A 160 3.82 -17.84 14.49
CA GLY A 160 4.03 -16.71 15.39
C GLY A 160 2.74 -15.94 15.66
N PHE A 161 1.88 -15.76 14.65
CA PHE A 161 0.56 -15.17 14.82
C PHE A 161 -0.35 -16.06 15.67
N THR A 162 -0.35 -17.37 15.49
CA THR A 162 -1.14 -18.28 16.33
C THR A 162 -0.74 -18.20 17.80
N ARG A 163 0.53 -17.93 18.13
CA ARG A 163 0.95 -17.69 19.52
C ARG A 163 0.34 -16.40 20.09
N VAL A 164 0.31 -15.33 19.31
CA VAL A 164 -0.17 -14.01 19.75
C VAL A 164 -1.70 -13.97 19.81
N PHE A 165 -2.38 -14.46 18.77
CA PHE A 165 -3.83 -14.36 18.63
C PHE A 165 -4.57 -15.58 19.18
N GLY A 166 -3.88 -16.70 19.43
CA GLY A 166 -4.51 -17.98 19.75
C GLY A 166 -5.14 -18.63 18.51
N GLU A 167 -6.12 -19.50 18.71
CA GLU A 167 -6.89 -20.07 17.61
C GLU A 167 -7.67 -18.97 16.87
N MET A 168 -7.43 -18.87 15.57
CA MET A 168 -8.10 -17.91 14.68
C MET A 168 -9.06 -18.66 13.78
N ARG A 169 -10.31 -18.19 13.68
CA ARG A 169 -11.25 -18.68 12.66
C ARG A 169 -10.76 -18.21 11.29
N HIS A 170 -10.80 -19.07 10.29
CA HIS A 170 -10.40 -18.70 8.93
C HIS A 170 -11.51 -19.00 7.93
N GLU A 171 -11.68 -18.10 6.95
CA GLU A 171 -12.60 -18.27 5.82
C GLU A 171 -11.86 -17.84 4.55
N GLY A 172 -11.50 -18.82 3.71
CA GLY A 172 -10.59 -18.57 2.60
C GLY A 172 -9.25 -18.00 3.09
N ALA A 173 -8.85 -16.85 2.56
CA ALA A 173 -7.62 -16.17 2.95
C ALA A 173 -7.74 -15.35 4.24
N HIS A 174 -8.97 -15.08 4.71
CA HIS A 174 -9.22 -14.20 5.85
C HIS A 174 -9.09 -14.94 7.17
N ARG A 175 -8.53 -14.27 8.18
CA ARG A 175 -8.47 -14.75 9.57
C ARG A 175 -9.21 -13.77 10.47
N TYR A 176 -10.10 -14.29 11.29
CA TYR A 176 -10.99 -13.51 12.14
C TYR A 176 -10.68 -13.72 13.62
N ILE A 177 -10.91 -12.65 14.38
CA ILE A 177 -10.83 -12.62 15.85
C ILE A 177 -12.12 -12.04 16.42
N ASP A 178 -12.35 -12.27 17.72
CA ASP A 178 -13.38 -11.55 18.45
C ASP A 178 -13.01 -10.06 18.54
N CYS A 179 -13.89 -9.19 18.05
CA CYS A 179 -13.73 -7.73 18.11
C CYS A 179 -13.53 -7.19 19.53
N ASN A 180 -14.07 -7.87 20.56
CA ASN A 180 -13.89 -7.46 21.95
C ASN A 180 -12.46 -7.64 22.44
N ARG A 181 -11.63 -8.41 21.73
CA ARG A 181 -10.23 -8.63 22.08
C ARG A 181 -9.31 -7.49 21.65
N ILE A 182 -9.70 -6.61 20.73
CA ILE A 182 -8.75 -5.63 20.18
C ILE A 182 -8.10 -4.72 21.25
N PRO A 183 -8.81 -4.27 22.32
CA PRO A 183 -8.20 -3.47 23.38
C PRO A 183 -7.13 -4.21 24.19
N THR A 184 -7.09 -5.56 24.10
CA THR A 184 -6.14 -6.42 24.81
C THR A 184 -5.00 -6.90 23.91
N LEU A 185 -5.05 -6.59 22.62
CA LEU A 185 -4.02 -7.04 21.69
C LEU A 185 -2.72 -6.27 21.90
N PRO A 186 -1.56 -6.92 21.75
CA PRO A 186 -0.27 -6.25 21.83
C PRO A 186 -0.06 -5.33 20.63
N ASP A 187 0.77 -4.30 20.82
CA ASP A 187 1.20 -3.43 19.74
C ASP A 187 2.02 -4.18 18.69
N LEU A 188 1.77 -3.92 17.41
CA LEU A 188 2.58 -4.41 16.29
C LEU A 188 3.72 -3.41 16.04
N VAL A 189 4.96 -3.84 16.21
CA VAL A 189 6.15 -2.98 16.17
C VAL A 189 7.06 -3.36 15.01
N PHE A 190 7.31 -2.41 14.13
CA PHE A 190 8.25 -2.51 13.01
C PHE A 190 9.57 -1.85 13.41
N HIS A 191 10.62 -2.64 13.54
CA HIS A 191 11.94 -2.15 13.94
C HIS A 191 12.79 -1.86 12.71
N TYR A 192 13.38 -0.67 12.64
CA TYR A 192 14.26 -0.25 11.56
C TYR A 192 15.48 0.48 12.12
N THR A 193 16.49 0.75 11.28
CA THR A 193 17.81 1.22 11.75
C THR A 193 17.77 2.48 12.62
N ALA A 194 16.82 3.40 12.35
CA ALA A 194 16.74 4.68 13.05
C ALA A 194 15.63 4.74 14.11
N GLY A 195 14.86 3.67 14.34
CA GLY A 195 13.80 3.68 15.35
C GLY A 195 12.80 2.54 15.22
N VAL A 196 11.60 2.80 15.75
CA VAL A 196 10.47 1.87 15.74
C VAL A 196 9.22 2.57 15.24
N LEU A 197 8.39 1.85 14.51
CA LEU A 197 7.06 2.28 14.09
C LEU A 197 6.04 1.33 14.71
N THR A 198 5.08 1.87 15.45
CA THR A 198 4.16 1.09 16.27
C THR A 198 2.72 1.29 15.80
N LEU A 199 1.99 0.18 15.64
CA LEU A 199 0.56 0.16 15.40
C LEU A 199 -0.15 -0.52 16.58
N THR A 200 -1.17 0.14 17.12
CA THR A 200 -2.05 -0.41 18.14
C THR A 200 -3.02 -1.44 17.57
N GLY A 201 -3.65 -2.25 18.42
CA GLY A 201 -4.69 -3.20 18.02
C GLY A 201 -5.83 -2.58 17.19
N GLU A 202 -6.22 -1.34 17.48
CA GLU A 202 -7.22 -0.59 16.69
C GLU A 202 -6.72 -0.23 15.29
N GLN A 203 -5.42 0.00 15.12
CA GLN A 203 -4.82 0.43 13.85
C GLN A 203 -4.54 -0.73 12.90
N TYR A 204 -4.07 -1.88 13.42
CA TYR A 204 -3.71 -3.02 12.58
C TYR A 204 -4.82 -4.06 12.42
N ILE A 205 -5.93 -4.00 13.16
CA ILE A 205 -7.07 -4.90 12.93
C ILE A 205 -8.07 -4.27 11.95
N GLY A 206 -8.43 -5.03 10.92
CA GLY A 206 -9.46 -4.64 9.97
C GLY A 206 -10.86 -4.90 10.52
N ARG A 207 -11.81 -4.01 10.19
CA ARG A 207 -13.24 -4.18 10.48
C ARG A 207 -14.02 -4.23 9.17
N SER A 208 -14.97 -5.14 9.07
CA SER A 208 -15.93 -5.18 7.98
C SER A 208 -17.33 -5.40 8.54
N THR A 209 -18.33 -4.78 7.91
CA THR A 209 -19.73 -4.99 8.27
C THR A 209 -20.36 -5.90 7.23
N ASN A 210 -20.84 -7.07 7.63
CA ASN A 210 -21.55 -7.99 6.75
C ASN A 210 -22.93 -8.29 7.33
N SER A 211 -23.99 -7.97 6.58
CA SER A 211 -25.39 -8.23 7.00
C SER A 211 -25.74 -7.62 8.37
N GLY A 212 -25.14 -6.48 8.71
CA GLY A 212 -25.34 -5.79 9.99
C GLY A 212 -24.48 -6.29 11.15
N GLU A 213 -23.67 -7.33 10.95
CA GLU A 213 -22.71 -7.85 11.93
C GLU A 213 -21.31 -7.28 11.66
N ILE A 214 -20.66 -6.75 12.69
CA ILE A 214 -19.25 -6.31 12.62
C ILE A 214 -18.36 -7.53 12.76
N ARG A 215 -17.47 -7.73 11.80
CA ARG A 215 -16.43 -8.76 11.81
C ARG A 215 -15.06 -8.11 11.87
N CYS A 216 -14.21 -8.61 12.76
CA CYS A 216 -12.84 -8.15 12.92
C CYS A 216 -11.88 -9.20 12.34
N PHE A 217 -11.01 -8.76 11.45
CA PHE A 217 -10.07 -9.63 10.76
C PHE A 217 -8.65 -9.11 10.89
N ILE A 218 -7.71 -10.05 10.88
CA ILE A 218 -6.28 -9.77 10.86
C ILE A 218 -5.92 -9.51 9.38
N PRO A 219 -5.48 -8.30 9.00
CA PRO A 219 -5.18 -7.96 7.61
C PRO A 219 -3.79 -8.49 7.20
N PHE A 220 -3.48 -9.74 7.53
CA PHE A 220 -2.31 -10.48 7.06
C PHE A 220 -2.74 -11.63 6.15
N ALA A 221 -2.18 -11.65 4.94
CA ALA A 221 -2.27 -12.78 4.02
C ALA A 221 -0.99 -13.60 4.11
N PHE A 222 -1.14 -14.89 4.39
CA PHE A 222 -0.05 -15.85 4.52
C PHE A 222 -0.02 -16.73 3.27
N THR A 223 1.10 -16.73 2.55
CA THR A 223 1.25 -17.45 1.28
C THR A 223 2.61 -18.11 1.17
N ASN A 224 2.68 -19.26 0.51
CA ASN A 224 3.96 -19.92 0.20
C ASN A 224 4.69 -19.29 -1.00
N VAL A 225 4.04 -18.39 -1.75
CA VAL A 225 4.61 -17.71 -2.92
C VAL A 225 5.48 -16.50 -2.53
N ALA A 226 5.15 -15.83 -1.44
CA ALA A 226 5.94 -14.68 -0.97
C ALA A 226 7.32 -15.15 -0.47
N PRO A 227 8.42 -14.48 -0.84
CA PRO A 227 9.74 -14.82 -0.34
C PRO A 227 9.81 -14.72 1.21
N PRO A 228 10.58 -15.58 1.89
CA PRO A 228 10.63 -15.61 3.35
C PRO A 228 11.00 -14.27 4.03
N GLN A 229 11.93 -13.49 3.48
CA GLN A 229 12.39 -12.22 4.05
C GLN A 229 11.80 -11.00 3.33
N TYR A 230 10.58 -11.15 2.82
CA TYR A 230 9.87 -10.10 2.09
C TYR A 230 8.45 -9.91 2.63
N MET A 231 8.00 -8.66 2.69
CA MET A 231 6.66 -8.31 3.11
C MET A 231 6.07 -7.26 2.15
N LEU A 232 4.82 -7.42 1.77
CA LEU A 232 4.05 -6.32 1.19
C LEU A 232 3.31 -5.60 2.32
N LEU A 233 3.43 -4.27 2.36
CA LEU A 233 2.67 -3.40 3.26
C LEU A 233 1.53 -2.77 2.46
N GLY A 234 0.36 -3.41 2.55
CA GLY A 234 -0.86 -3.01 1.86
C GLY A 234 -1.56 -1.80 2.47
N THR A 235 -2.75 -1.48 1.96
CA THR A 235 -3.53 -0.30 2.41
C THR A 235 -3.94 -0.36 3.88
N SER A 236 -4.09 -1.54 4.49
CA SER A 236 -4.34 -1.66 5.95
C SER A 236 -3.17 -1.14 6.80
N PHE A 237 -1.95 -1.16 6.27
CA PHE A 237 -0.79 -0.50 6.89
C PHE A 237 -0.78 0.99 6.54
N LEU A 238 -0.86 1.31 5.23
CA LEU A 238 -0.70 2.68 4.73
C LEU A 238 -1.76 3.66 5.25
N LYS A 239 -2.98 3.20 5.55
CA LYS A 239 -4.06 4.06 6.07
C LYS A 239 -3.73 4.78 7.37
N ASN A 240 -2.76 4.27 8.13
CA ASN A 240 -2.33 4.86 9.40
C ASN A 240 -1.37 6.05 9.20
N PHE A 241 -0.95 6.32 7.96
CA PHE A 241 0.09 7.28 7.64
C PHE A 241 -0.30 8.18 6.48
N ILE A 242 0.17 9.43 6.53
CA ILE A 242 0.48 10.15 5.30
C ILE A 242 1.77 9.53 4.75
N THR A 243 1.66 8.90 3.58
CA THR A 243 2.77 8.19 2.95
C THR A 243 3.34 9.03 1.81
N VAL A 244 4.61 9.38 1.89
CA VAL A 244 5.32 10.22 0.92
C VAL A 244 6.31 9.39 0.11
N PHE A 245 6.25 9.55 -1.21
CA PHE A 245 7.11 8.90 -2.18
C PHE A 245 7.93 9.96 -2.91
N ASP A 246 9.18 10.16 -2.49
CA ASP A 246 10.03 11.26 -2.93
C ASP A 246 11.21 10.75 -3.76
N VAL A 247 11.05 10.77 -5.09
CA VAL A 247 12.10 10.37 -6.04
C VAL A 247 13.23 11.39 -6.05
N ASN A 248 12.92 12.68 -5.90
CA ASN A 248 13.91 13.76 -5.89
C ASN A 248 14.83 13.69 -4.67
N GLY A 249 14.25 13.53 -3.48
CA GLY A 249 14.96 13.39 -2.21
C GLY A 249 15.54 11.99 -1.98
N SER A 250 15.24 11.02 -2.85
CA SER A 250 15.60 9.60 -2.68
C SER A 250 15.18 9.07 -1.32
N GLN A 251 13.92 9.30 -0.95
CA GLN A 251 13.38 8.88 0.34
C GLN A 251 11.90 8.50 0.30
N LEU A 252 11.50 7.68 1.27
CA LEU A 252 10.12 7.37 1.61
C LEU A 252 9.78 8.00 2.95
N GLY A 253 8.65 8.68 3.06
CA GLY A 253 8.18 9.31 4.30
C GLY A 253 6.93 8.65 4.85
N LEU A 254 6.90 8.42 6.16
CA LEU A 254 5.71 7.99 6.90
C LEU A 254 5.44 9.00 8.02
N GLY A 255 4.40 9.81 7.86
CA GLY A 255 3.90 10.70 8.90
C GLY A 255 2.69 10.07 9.60
N VAL A 256 2.75 9.88 10.92
CA VAL A 256 1.58 9.40 11.69
C VAL A 256 0.45 10.40 11.49
N ARG A 257 -0.71 9.94 11.01
CA ARG A 257 -1.83 10.84 10.72
C ARG A 257 -2.36 11.49 12.02
N THR A 258 -2.68 12.79 11.98
CA THR A 258 -3.36 13.51 13.08
C THR A 258 -4.84 13.21 13.15
#